data_AF-A0A8S9V0X8-F1
#
_entry.id   AF-A0A8S9V0X8-F1
#
_cell.length_a   1.000
_cell.length_b   1.000
_cell.length_c   1.000
_cell.angle_alpha   90.00
_cell.angle_beta   90.00
_cell.angle_gamma   90.00
#
_symmetry.space_group_name_H-M   'P 1'
#
loop_
_entity.id
_entity.type
_entity.pdbx_description
1 polymer ?
#
loop_
_entity_poly.entity_id
_entity_poly.type
_entity_poly.pdbx_seq_one_letter_code
_entity_poly.pdbx_strand_id
1 'polypeptide(L)'
;MPGGNSTNATTTNVIGTVEHAFASVRLVEANVCAGGAWLTDSKDDVQVCRCEAEDHCGERCINRALECCPCRDRCSNRQIQVGSTLMTAVIHCGRKGVGVIALEDVDVGRLVGEYVGEVLTRSEVAFPDLRN
;
A
#
# COMPACT_ATOMS: atom_id res chain seq x y z
N MET A 1 -8.29 -53.90 -2.20
CA MET A 1 -7.34 -52.77 -2.18
C MET A 1 -8.14 -51.47 -2.24
N PRO A 2 -8.37 -50.74 -1.14
CA PRO A 2 -8.96 -49.42 -1.22
C PRO A 2 -7.83 -48.38 -1.34
N GLY A 3 -7.87 -47.59 -2.41
CA GLY A 3 -7.02 -46.42 -2.59
C GLY A 3 -7.49 -45.28 -1.69
N GLY A 4 -6.57 -44.73 -0.89
CA GLY A 4 -6.80 -43.55 -0.06
C GLY A 4 -6.69 -42.28 -0.90
N ASN A 5 -7.76 -41.48 -0.90
CA ASN A 5 -7.80 -40.17 -1.55
C ASN A 5 -7.31 -39.10 -0.56
N SER A 6 -6.08 -38.63 -0.75
CA SER A 6 -5.44 -37.59 0.08
C SER A 6 -5.54 -36.23 -0.62
N THR A 7 -6.66 -35.53 -0.46
CA THR A 7 -6.82 -34.16 -0.99
C THR A 7 -7.39 -33.15 0.01
N ASN A 8 -7.64 -33.53 1.26
CA ASN A 8 -8.37 -32.66 2.21
C ASN A 8 -7.51 -32.03 3.32
N ALA A 9 -6.21 -32.30 3.39
CA ALA A 9 -5.34 -31.76 4.46
C ALA A 9 -4.64 -30.44 4.08
N THR A 10 -4.48 -30.15 2.79
CA THR A 10 -3.73 -28.96 2.33
C THR A 10 -4.60 -27.71 2.28
N THR A 11 -5.88 -27.82 1.94
CA THR A 11 -6.78 -26.66 1.73
C THR A 11 -7.16 -25.96 3.04
N THR A 12 -7.40 -26.73 4.12
CA THR A 12 -7.74 -26.19 5.46
C THR A 12 -6.58 -25.43 6.09
N ASN A 13 -5.34 -25.89 5.86
CA ASN A 13 -4.13 -25.25 6.41
C ASN A 13 -3.79 -23.92 5.69
N VAL A 14 -4.14 -23.83 4.40
CA VAL A 14 -3.93 -22.63 3.55
C VAL A 14 -4.86 -21.48 3.95
N ILE A 15 -6.15 -21.76 4.19
CA ILE A 15 -7.12 -20.75 4.65
C ILE A 15 -6.70 -20.21 6.04
N GLY A 16 -6.33 -21.11 6.95
CA GLY A 16 -5.93 -20.73 8.31
C GLY A 16 -4.68 -19.84 8.38
N THR A 17 -3.74 -19.97 7.44
CA THR A 17 -2.52 -19.14 7.46
C THR A 17 -2.80 -17.68 7.13
N VAL A 18 -3.70 -17.41 6.19
CA VAL A 18 -4.11 -16.04 5.83
C VAL A 18 -4.94 -15.42 6.95
N GLU A 19 -5.92 -16.15 7.48
CA GLU A 19 -6.75 -15.70 8.60
C GLU A 19 -5.90 -15.38 9.85
N HIS A 20 -4.93 -16.24 10.16
CA HIS A 20 -4.02 -16.01 11.27
C HIS A 20 -3.16 -14.76 11.08
N ALA A 21 -2.69 -14.49 9.87
CA ALA A 21 -1.96 -13.27 9.57
C ALA A 21 -2.83 -12.02 9.82
N PHE A 22 -4.08 -12.02 9.33
CA PHE A 22 -5.00 -10.91 9.58
C PHE A 22 -5.40 -10.75 11.05
N ALA A 23 -5.43 -11.82 11.83
CA ALA A 23 -5.68 -11.76 13.28
C ALA A 23 -4.53 -11.08 14.05
N SER A 24 -3.33 -11.02 13.48
CA SER A 24 -2.14 -10.45 14.12
C SER A 24 -1.88 -8.98 13.80
N VAL A 25 -2.67 -8.39 12.91
CA VAL A 25 -2.46 -7.01 12.42
C VAL A 25 -3.68 -6.14 12.66
N ARG A 26 -3.44 -4.83 12.73
CA ARG A 26 -4.48 -3.81 12.68
C ARG A 26 -4.47 -3.18 11.30
N LEU A 27 -5.58 -3.33 10.56
CA LEU A 27 -5.74 -2.70 9.25
C LEU A 27 -5.90 -1.18 9.43
N VAL A 28 -5.17 -0.43 8.62
CA VAL A 28 -5.22 1.04 8.58
C VAL A 28 -5.35 1.51 7.15
N GLU A 29 -6.14 2.55 6.94
CA GLU A 29 -6.32 3.16 5.62
C GLU A 29 -5.29 4.26 5.35
N ALA A 30 -4.65 4.79 6.41
CA ALA A 30 -3.64 5.83 6.33
C ALA A 30 -2.60 5.66 7.45
N ASN A 31 -1.47 6.36 7.30
CA ASN A 31 -0.40 6.35 8.29
C ASN A 31 -0.87 6.80 9.68
N VAL A 32 -0.41 6.12 10.72
CA VAL A 32 -0.71 6.42 12.12
C VAL A 32 0.59 6.77 12.84
N CYS A 33 0.70 7.99 13.38
CA CYS A 33 1.90 8.40 14.12
C CYS A 33 1.84 7.88 15.56
N ALA A 34 2.74 6.95 15.92
CA ALA A 34 2.71 6.28 17.23
C ALA A 34 3.02 7.25 18.39
N GLY A 35 3.95 8.19 18.19
CA GLY A 35 4.39 9.17 19.18
C GLY A 35 3.57 10.46 19.26
N GLY A 36 2.43 10.56 18.56
CA GLY A 36 1.49 11.69 18.63
C GLY A 36 1.91 12.97 17.90
N ALA A 37 3.17 13.09 17.44
CA ALA A 37 3.60 14.19 16.57
C ALA A 37 3.22 13.89 15.12
N TRP A 38 2.22 14.62 14.60
CA TRP A 38 1.83 14.54 13.21
C TRP A 38 2.83 15.28 12.32
N LEU A 39 3.12 14.71 11.15
CA LEU A 39 3.81 15.43 10.09
C LEU A 39 2.82 16.45 9.51
N THR A 40 2.98 17.72 9.88
CA THR A 40 2.22 18.81 9.28
C THR A 40 3.11 19.52 8.27
N ASP A 41 2.73 19.46 7.00
CA ASP A 41 3.37 20.31 6.00
C ASP A 41 2.80 21.72 6.09
N SER A 42 3.64 22.73 5.83
CA SER A 42 3.15 24.10 5.74
C SER A 42 2.38 24.24 4.43
N LYS A 43 1.22 24.90 4.45
CA LYS A 43 0.42 25.10 3.22
C LYS A 43 1.15 25.91 2.15
N ASP A 44 2.23 26.60 2.55
CA ASP A 44 3.04 27.44 1.69
C ASP A 44 4.12 26.65 0.92
N ASP A 45 4.41 25.41 1.30
CA ASP A 45 5.41 24.55 0.67
C ASP A 45 4.85 23.69 -0.49
N VAL A 46 3.56 23.84 -0.77
CA VAL A 46 2.88 23.08 -1.82
C VAL A 46 3.29 23.58 -3.20
N GLN A 47 4.08 22.78 -3.92
CA GLN A 47 4.52 23.11 -5.27
C GLN A 47 3.34 23.06 -6.26
N VAL A 48 3.15 24.15 -7.01
CA VAL A 48 2.06 24.30 -7.99
C VAL A 48 2.55 23.91 -9.37
N CYS A 49 1.88 22.93 -9.98
CA CYS A 49 2.18 22.49 -11.34
C CYS A 49 1.78 23.55 -12.38
N ARG A 50 2.54 23.66 -13.49
CA ARG A 50 2.25 24.58 -14.61
C ARG A 50 1.61 23.88 -15.82
N CYS A 51 0.95 22.74 -15.61
CA CYS A 51 0.26 22.04 -16.70
C CYS A 51 -0.95 22.85 -17.17
N GLU A 52 -1.29 22.73 -18.46
CA GLU A 52 -2.53 23.29 -18.97
C GLU A 52 -3.72 22.47 -18.45
N ALA A 53 -4.89 23.12 -18.34
CA ALA A 53 -6.08 22.47 -17.77
C ALA A 53 -6.59 21.27 -18.60
N GLU A 54 -6.15 21.19 -19.85
CA GLU A 54 -6.48 20.16 -20.85
C GLU A 54 -5.50 18.99 -20.81
N ASP A 55 -4.27 19.20 -20.32
CA ASP A 55 -3.24 18.15 -20.19
C ASP A 55 -3.51 17.20 -19.02
N HIS A 56 -4.47 17.56 -18.16
CA HIS A 56 -4.92 16.77 -17.01
C HIS A 56 -3.80 16.28 -16.10
N CYS A 57 -2.64 16.93 -16.12
CA CYS A 57 -1.51 16.59 -15.28
C CYS A 57 -1.01 15.15 -15.55
N GLY A 58 -0.83 14.81 -16.83
CA GLY A 58 -0.33 13.52 -17.34
C GLY A 58 1.15 13.23 -17.04
N GLU A 59 1.77 12.30 -17.78
CA GLU A 59 3.09 11.73 -17.46
C GLU A 59 4.24 12.74 -17.33
N ARG A 60 4.17 13.88 -18.04
CA ARG A 60 5.21 14.92 -18.04
C ARG A 60 5.03 16.00 -16.98
N CYS A 61 4.01 15.89 -16.13
CA CYS A 61 3.80 16.83 -15.05
C CYS A 61 4.99 16.82 -14.08
N ILE A 62 5.54 17.99 -13.74
CA ILE A 62 6.63 18.09 -12.74
C ILE A 62 6.22 17.52 -11.38
N ASN A 63 4.93 17.62 -11.07
CA ASN A 63 4.35 17.05 -9.86
C ASN A 63 3.89 15.60 -10.09
N ARG A 64 4.21 14.89 -11.17
CA ARG A 64 3.73 13.50 -11.34
C ARG A 64 4.14 12.57 -10.17
N ALA A 65 5.26 12.89 -9.51
CA ALA A 65 5.73 12.23 -8.30
C ALA A 65 5.25 12.85 -6.97
N LEU A 66 4.56 14.00 -7.00
CA LEU A 66 4.07 14.77 -5.84
C LEU A 66 2.61 15.19 -6.01
N GLU A 67 1.74 14.99 -5.02
CA GLU A 67 0.34 15.40 -5.18
C GLU A 67 0.15 16.91 -5.02
N CYS A 68 0.01 17.65 -6.12
CA CYS A 68 -0.70 18.94 -6.13
C CYS A 68 -0.84 19.47 -7.55
N CYS A 69 -2.02 19.96 -7.93
CA CYS A 69 -2.11 20.91 -9.04
C CYS A 69 -3.42 21.72 -9.04
N PRO A 70 -3.42 22.96 -9.59
CA PRO A 70 -4.62 23.76 -9.86
C PRO A 70 -5.60 23.13 -10.87
N CYS A 71 -5.27 22.00 -11.51
CA CYS A 71 -6.12 21.28 -12.48
C CYS A 71 -7.43 20.70 -11.87
N ARG A 72 -7.76 21.03 -10.60
CA ARG A 72 -8.99 20.67 -9.86
C ARG A 72 -9.40 19.22 -10.15
N ASP A 73 -10.67 18.99 -10.44
CA ASP A 73 -11.28 17.65 -10.46
C ASP A 73 -10.94 16.85 -11.73
N ARG A 74 -10.21 17.44 -12.67
CA ARG A 74 -9.74 16.76 -13.89
C ARG A 74 -8.28 16.35 -13.82
N CYS A 75 -7.63 16.46 -12.65
CA CYS A 75 -6.25 16.04 -12.45
C CYS A 75 -6.15 14.51 -12.39
N SER A 76 -5.41 13.88 -13.30
CA SER A 76 -5.07 12.45 -13.20
C SER A 76 -4.01 12.17 -12.13
N ASN A 77 -3.36 13.19 -11.59
CA ASN A 77 -2.31 13.10 -10.56
C ASN A 77 -2.85 13.27 -9.13
N ARG A 78 -3.95 12.59 -8.82
CA ARG A 78 -4.55 12.49 -7.46
C ARG A 78 -4.65 11.03 -6.98
N GLN A 79 -3.81 10.17 -7.54
CA GLN A 79 -3.96 8.72 -7.37
C GLN A 79 -3.69 8.26 -5.93
N ILE A 80 -2.86 8.98 -5.16
CA ILE A 80 -2.59 8.67 -3.74
C ILE A 80 -3.77 9.19 -2.89
N GLN A 81 -4.28 10.39 -3.16
CA GLN A 81 -5.50 10.93 -2.55
C GLN A 81 -6.75 10.06 -2.75
N VAL A 82 -6.89 9.46 -3.94
CA VAL A 82 -8.04 8.64 -4.32
C VAL A 82 -7.82 7.16 -3.95
N GLY A 83 -6.58 6.74 -3.78
CA GLY A 83 -6.18 5.35 -3.61
C GLY A 83 -6.10 4.56 -4.93
N SER A 84 -5.51 3.38 -4.84
CA SER A 84 -5.46 2.45 -5.99
C SER A 84 -6.81 1.76 -6.20
N THR A 85 -7.23 1.66 -7.45
CA THR A 85 -8.38 0.85 -7.88
C THR A 85 -7.99 -0.58 -8.27
N LEU A 86 -6.72 -0.96 -8.08
CA LEU A 86 -6.21 -2.26 -8.46
C LEU A 86 -6.81 -3.37 -7.58
N MET A 87 -7.40 -4.38 -8.22
CA MET A 87 -7.91 -5.56 -7.53
C MET A 87 -6.76 -6.45 -7.08
N THR A 88 -6.69 -6.71 -5.77
CA THR A 88 -5.65 -7.55 -5.16
C THR A 88 -6.25 -8.64 -4.28
N ALA A 89 -5.47 -9.69 -4.02
CA ALA A 89 -5.81 -10.74 -3.08
C ALA A 89 -4.61 -11.12 -2.21
N VAL A 90 -4.90 -11.57 -1.00
CA VAL A 90 -3.89 -12.09 -0.06
C VAL A 90 -3.94 -13.61 -0.07
N ILE A 91 -2.81 -14.25 -0.36
CA ILE A 91 -2.70 -15.70 -0.53
C ILE A 91 -1.52 -16.28 0.24
N HIS A 92 -1.56 -17.59 0.49
CA HIS A 92 -0.42 -18.33 1.01
C HIS A 92 0.61 -18.61 -0.11
N CYS A 93 1.83 -18.12 0.07
CA CYS A 93 2.96 -18.22 -0.85
C CYS A 93 4.00 -19.27 -0.42
N GLY A 94 3.55 -20.35 0.24
CA GLY A 94 4.42 -21.46 0.66
C GLY A 94 5.46 -21.01 1.68
N ARG A 95 6.74 -21.29 1.41
CA ARG A 95 7.85 -20.96 2.33
C ARG A 95 8.05 -19.46 2.56
N LYS A 96 7.49 -18.60 1.72
CA LYS A 96 7.54 -17.13 1.88
C LYS A 96 6.46 -16.60 2.81
N GLY A 97 5.58 -17.46 3.34
CA GLY A 97 4.46 -17.05 4.18
C GLY A 97 3.30 -16.51 3.34
N VAL A 98 2.69 -15.41 3.78
CA VAL A 98 1.55 -14.78 3.11
C VAL A 98 2.04 -13.69 2.15
N GLY A 99 1.40 -13.58 0.98
CA GLY A 99 1.74 -12.57 -0.03
C GLY A 99 0.50 -11.94 -0.67
N VAL A 100 0.72 -10.82 -1.34
CA VAL A 100 -0.31 -10.09 -2.10
C VAL A 100 -0.11 -10.37 -3.59
N ILE A 101 -1.20 -10.62 -4.31
CA ILE A 101 -1.21 -10.78 -5.77
C ILE A 101 -2.18 -9.78 -6.40
N ALA A 102 -1.92 -9.38 -7.65
CA ALA A 102 -2.90 -8.68 -8.47
C ALA A 102 -3.87 -9.68 -9.11
N LEU A 103 -5.15 -9.31 -9.20
CA LEU A 103 -6.21 -10.10 -9.85
C LEU A 103 -6.52 -9.62 -11.28
N GLU A 104 -5.80 -8.61 -11.74
CA GLU A 104 -5.90 -8.00 -13.06
C GLU A 104 -4.50 -7.61 -13.56
N ASP A 105 -4.38 -7.35 -14.87
CA ASP A 105 -3.13 -6.87 -15.47
C ASP A 105 -2.76 -5.48 -14.94
N VAL A 106 -1.47 -5.27 -14.71
CA VAL A 106 -0.93 -4.01 -14.18
C VAL A 106 -0.12 -3.32 -15.26
N ASP A 107 -0.65 -2.22 -15.78
CA ASP A 107 0.06 -1.38 -16.73
C ASP A 107 1.30 -0.72 -16.10
N VAL A 108 2.34 -0.50 -16.91
CA VAL A 108 3.54 0.21 -16.49
C VAL A 108 3.16 1.62 -16.04
N GLY A 109 3.57 2.01 -14.83
CA GLY A 109 3.27 3.32 -14.25
C GLY A 109 1.91 3.41 -13.55
N ARG A 110 1.11 2.34 -13.50
CA ARG A 110 -0.12 2.29 -12.71
C ARG A 110 0.20 2.24 -11.21
N LEU A 111 -0.55 3.02 -10.42
CA LEU A 111 -0.47 2.95 -8.95
C LEU A 111 -1.06 1.62 -8.45
N VAL A 112 -0.25 0.82 -7.77
CA VAL A 112 -0.65 -0.50 -7.22
C VAL A 112 -1.29 -0.38 -5.84
N GLY A 113 -0.79 0.52 -4.99
CA GLY A 113 -1.26 0.71 -3.64
C GLY A 113 -0.26 1.51 -2.81
N GLU A 114 -0.62 1.79 -1.58
CA GLU A 114 0.18 2.58 -0.64
C GLU A 114 0.73 1.70 0.47
N TYR A 115 1.98 1.98 0.86
CA TYR A 115 2.56 1.37 2.04
C TYR A 115 2.17 2.21 3.25
N VAL A 116 1.09 1.81 3.91
CA VAL A 116 0.57 2.49 5.09
C VAL A 116 0.84 1.68 6.36
N GLY A 117 1.09 2.39 7.46
CA GLY A 117 1.35 1.74 8.73
C GLY A 117 1.66 2.74 9.84
N GLU A 118 2.34 2.25 10.86
CA GLU A 118 2.78 3.10 11.96
C GLU A 118 4.04 3.87 11.57
N VAL A 119 3.99 5.19 11.73
CA VAL A 119 5.15 6.06 11.54
C VAL A 119 5.85 6.19 12.88
N LEU A 120 7.08 5.67 12.92
CA LEU A 120 7.93 5.65 14.10
C LEU A 120 9.05 6.67 13.95
N THR A 121 9.34 7.38 15.03
CA THR A 121 10.53 8.20 15.19
C THR A 121 11.74 7.34 15.46
N ARG A 122 12.94 7.87 15.19
CA ARG A 122 14.20 7.15 15.42
C ARG A 122 14.36 6.65 16.87
N SER A 123 13.83 7.39 17.85
CA SER A 123 13.84 7.02 19.26
C SER A 123 12.92 5.84 19.60
N GLU A 124 11.83 5.66 18.86
CA GLU A 124 10.88 4.56 19.05
C GLU A 124 11.38 3.25 18.41
N VAL A 125 12.22 3.35 17.38
CA VAL A 125 12.85 2.21 16.70
C VAL A 125 14.02 1.62 17.52
N ALA A 126 14.08 1.85 18.84
CA ALA A 126 15.11 1.27 19.68
C ALA A 126 15.12 -0.26 19.50
N PHE A 127 16.09 -0.78 18.74
CA PHE A 127 16.30 -2.21 18.54
C PHE A 127 16.76 -2.79 19.88
N PRO A 128 15.95 -3.55 20.63
CA PRO A 128 16.41 -4.16 21.87
C PRO A 128 17.53 -5.19 21.65
N ASP A 129 17.69 -5.74 20.44
CA ASP A 129 18.52 -6.93 20.18
C ASP A 129 19.82 -6.70 19.36
N LEU A 130 20.30 -5.46 19.22
CA LEU A 130 21.58 -5.16 18.55
C LEU A 130 22.54 -4.32 19.41
N ARG A 131 22.58 -4.60 20.72
CA ARG A 131 23.72 -4.22 21.57
C ARG A 131 24.56 -5.47 21.80
N ASN A 132 25.51 -5.71 20.89
CA ASN A 132 26.70 -6.51 21.16
C ASN A 132 27.85 -5.55 21.44
#